data_AF-A0A2S7KXH5-F1
#
_entry.id   AF-A0A2S7KXH5-F1
#
_cell.length_a   1.000
_cell.length_b   1.000
_cell.length_c   1.000
_cell.angle_alpha   90.00
_cell.angle_beta   90.00
_cell.angle_gamma   90.00
#
_symmetry.space_group_name_H-M   'P 1'
#
loop_
_entity.id
_entity.type
_entity.pdbx_description
1 polymer ?
#
loop_
_entity_poly.entity_id
_entity_poly.type
_entity_poly.pdbx_seq_one_letter_code
_entity_poly.pdbx_strand_id
1 'polypeptide(L)'
;MIVYCKESISIYKSIIKDFSLNYSFSDISSLHDKLNYLTISYHFSKIHKTYRELVYSGQFNLISDKFLNVKIIYYYLFYEANDNYLNDLFYKEIYHVLNKYSQVTMHEKSSSSNEASLETIDKALALFTQNKLKEPASKLELINAVKAKLILQENFIDLVNKTLIDIGSLIRKIDTYLGYTPDMVNN
;
A
#
# COMPACT_ATOMS: atom_id res chain seq x y z
N MET A 1 -2.83 -8.05 1.90
CA MET A 1 -2.61 -6.58 2.03
C MET A 1 -1.86 -6.23 3.31
N ILE A 2 -2.45 -6.33 4.52
CA ILE A 2 -1.79 -5.90 5.77
C ILE A 2 -0.46 -6.64 6.01
N VAL A 3 -0.43 -7.95 5.78
CA VAL A 3 0.80 -8.77 5.87
C VAL A 3 1.92 -8.21 4.99
N TYR A 4 1.64 -8.06 3.69
CA TYR A 4 2.58 -7.44 2.74
C TYR A 4 3.02 -6.02 3.17
N CYS A 5 2.12 -5.18 3.70
CA CYS A 5 2.50 -3.84 4.14
C CYS A 5 3.48 -3.88 5.32
N LYS A 6 3.27 -4.80 6.27
CA LYS A 6 4.19 -5.01 7.39
C LYS A 6 5.55 -5.55 6.92
N GLU A 7 5.55 -6.49 5.98
CA GLU A 7 6.77 -7.00 5.35
C GLU A 7 7.52 -5.88 4.62
N SER A 8 6.82 -5.08 3.82
CA SER A 8 7.40 -3.91 3.12
C SER A 8 8.03 -2.92 4.10
N ILE A 9 7.35 -2.58 5.21
CA ILE A 9 7.91 -1.71 6.26
C ILE A 9 9.20 -2.29 6.84
N SER A 10 9.23 -3.60 7.08
CA SER A 10 10.44 -4.28 7.56
C SER A 10 11.60 -4.15 6.56
N ILE A 11 11.33 -4.34 5.26
CA ILE A 11 12.32 -4.20 4.20
C ILE A 11 12.83 -2.76 4.10
N TYR A 12 11.93 -1.75 4.10
CA TYR A 12 12.33 -0.34 4.11
C TYR A 12 13.22 0.00 5.31
N LYS A 13 12.86 -0.46 6.52
CA LYS A 13 13.66 -0.25 7.73
C LYS A 13 15.03 -0.93 7.63
N SER A 14 15.10 -2.13 7.06
CA SER A 14 16.38 -2.80 6.78
C SER A 14 17.25 -1.99 5.82
N ILE A 15 16.73 -1.52 4.69
CA ILE A 15 17.49 -0.72 3.72
C ILE A 15 18.04 0.55 4.39
N ILE A 16 17.20 1.27 5.13
CA ILE A 16 17.61 2.51 5.82
C ILE A 16 18.68 2.22 6.87
N LYS A 17 18.51 1.15 7.66
CA LYS A 17 19.47 0.74 8.68
C LYS A 17 20.82 0.38 8.04
N ASP A 18 20.83 -0.48 7.04
CA ASP A 18 22.05 -0.93 6.37
C ASP A 18 22.77 0.26 5.69
N PHE A 19 22.01 1.15 5.04
CA PHE A 19 22.56 2.38 4.49
C PHE A 19 23.18 3.28 5.57
N SER A 20 22.55 3.40 6.74
CA SER A 20 23.04 4.27 7.82
C SER A 20 24.35 3.78 8.46
N LEU A 21 24.66 2.49 8.36
CA LEU A 21 25.91 1.92 8.89
C LEU A 21 27.12 2.30 8.02
N ASN A 22 26.97 2.20 6.70
CA ASN A 22 28.10 2.32 5.75
C ASN A 22 27.99 3.54 4.80
N TYR A 23 26.90 4.31 4.88
CA TYR A 23 26.55 5.40 3.94
C TYR A 23 26.63 4.98 2.46
N SER A 24 26.29 3.72 2.21
CA SER A 24 26.49 3.02 0.94
C SER A 24 25.35 2.03 0.70
N PHE A 25 24.91 1.94 -0.55
CA PHE A 25 23.96 0.92 -1.01
C PHE A 25 24.66 -0.36 -1.49
N SER A 26 25.99 -0.32 -1.69
CA SER A 26 26.76 -1.44 -2.26
C SER A 26 26.76 -2.69 -1.38
N ASP A 27 26.63 -2.50 -0.06
CA ASP A 27 26.73 -3.59 0.92
C ASP A 27 25.35 -4.16 1.30
N ILE A 28 24.28 -3.61 0.73
CA ILE A 28 22.91 -4.06 1.00
C ILE A 28 22.67 -5.33 0.20
N SER A 29 22.55 -6.45 0.92
CA SER A 29 22.24 -7.74 0.34
C SER A 29 20.89 -7.69 -0.41
N SER A 30 20.88 -8.29 -1.60
CA SER A 30 19.69 -8.41 -2.45
C SER A 30 18.94 -7.10 -2.65
N LEU A 31 19.66 -5.99 -2.85
CA LEU A 31 19.03 -4.68 -3.05
C LEU A 31 18.03 -4.68 -4.21
N HIS A 32 18.36 -5.33 -5.34
CA HIS A 32 17.45 -5.43 -6.48
C HIS A 32 16.14 -6.15 -6.11
N ASP A 33 16.22 -7.29 -5.43
CA ASP A 33 15.04 -8.06 -5.01
C ASP A 33 14.19 -7.28 -4.02
N LYS A 34 14.85 -6.62 -3.04
CA LYS A 34 14.18 -5.75 -2.07
C LYS A 34 13.45 -4.61 -2.78
N LEU A 35 14.11 -3.89 -3.68
CA LEU A 35 13.50 -2.78 -4.41
C LEU A 35 12.35 -3.25 -5.32
N ASN A 36 12.50 -4.40 -5.99
CA ASN A 36 11.44 -4.99 -6.81
C ASN A 36 10.21 -5.35 -5.98
N TYR A 37 10.40 -6.04 -4.84
CA TYR A 37 9.30 -6.34 -3.93
C TYR A 37 8.58 -5.05 -3.56
N LEU A 38 9.33 -4.01 -3.20
CA LEU A 38 8.81 -2.70 -2.78
C LEU A 38 8.10 -1.88 -3.88
N THR A 39 8.15 -2.30 -5.14
CA THR A 39 7.38 -1.65 -6.22
C THR A 39 5.88 -1.95 -6.16
N ILE A 40 5.46 -2.99 -5.42
CA ILE A 40 4.05 -3.34 -5.27
C ILE A 40 3.41 -2.39 -4.24
N SER A 41 2.28 -1.80 -4.63
CA SER A 41 1.43 -0.99 -3.74
C SER A 41 0.01 -1.53 -3.74
N TYR A 42 -0.63 -1.47 -2.57
CA TYR A 42 -2.04 -1.80 -2.40
C TYR A 42 -2.86 -0.53 -2.25
N HIS A 43 -4.09 -0.61 -2.75
CA HIS A 43 -5.07 0.47 -2.75
C HIS A 43 -6.30 0.03 -1.96
N PHE A 44 -7.09 0.99 -1.47
CA PHE A 44 -8.39 0.63 -0.95
C PHE A 44 -9.30 0.18 -2.09
N SER A 45 -10.23 -0.72 -1.80
CA SER A 45 -11.30 -1.05 -2.73
C SER A 45 -12.06 0.22 -3.12
N LYS A 46 -12.60 0.29 -4.34
CA LYS A 46 -13.40 1.42 -4.82
C LYS A 46 -14.76 1.51 -4.10
N ILE A 47 -14.75 2.01 -2.86
CA ILE A 47 -15.92 2.11 -1.97
C ILE A 47 -16.99 3.08 -2.55
N HIS A 48 -16.62 4.00 -3.44
CA HIS A 48 -17.56 4.91 -4.11
C HIS A 48 -18.68 4.22 -4.90
N LYS A 49 -18.46 2.99 -5.37
CA LYS A 49 -19.49 2.22 -6.08
C LYS A 49 -20.61 1.85 -5.12
N THR A 50 -20.24 1.40 -3.92
CA THR A 50 -21.17 0.98 -2.87
C THR A 50 -22.03 2.14 -2.36
N TYR A 51 -21.47 3.34 -2.16
CA TYR A 51 -22.29 4.50 -1.76
C TYR A 51 -23.26 4.92 -2.87
N ARG A 52 -22.79 5.00 -4.11
CA ARG A 52 -23.66 5.35 -5.24
C ARG A 52 -24.78 4.31 -5.41
N GLU A 53 -24.47 3.03 -5.28
CA GLU A 53 -25.46 1.96 -5.29
C GLU A 53 -26.46 2.10 -4.13
N LEU A 54 -26.02 2.45 -2.92
CA LEU A 54 -26.88 2.70 -1.76
C LEU A 54 -27.83 3.89 -1.98
N VAL A 55 -27.35 4.97 -2.62
CA VAL A 55 -28.15 6.14 -2.95
C VAL A 55 -29.12 5.85 -4.11
N TYR A 56 -28.64 5.25 -5.20
CA TYR A 56 -29.44 4.95 -6.39
C TYR A 56 -30.51 3.89 -6.15
N SER A 57 -30.25 2.92 -5.27
CA SER A 57 -31.25 1.93 -4.86
C SER A 57 -32.35 2.52 -3.96
N GLY A 58 -32.22 3.79 -3.54
CA GLY A 58 -33.14 4.44 -2.61
C GLY A 58 -33.03 3.92 -1.18
N GLN A 59 -32.20 2.92 -0.91
CA GLN A 59 -32.03 2.34 0.43
C GLN A 59 -31.50 3.36 1.44
N PHE A 60 -30.64 4.28 1.00
CA PHE A 60 -30.16 5.36 1.86
C PHE A 60 -31.30 6.25 2.38
N ASN A 61 -32.35 6.47 1.58
CA ASN A 61 -33.50 7.31 1.96
C ASN A 61 -34.42 6.63 2.98
N LEU A 62 -34.28 5.32 3.21
CA LEU A 62 -35.04 4.57 4.22
C LEU A 62 -34.49 4.77 5.65
N ILE A 63 -33.28 5.35 5.77
CA ILE A 63 -32.68 5.68 7.06
C ILE A 63 -33.22 7.04 7.49
N SER A 64 -34.15 7.04 8.44
CA SER A 64 -34.78 8.26 8.98
C SER A 64 -33.90 8.99 10.00
N ASP A 65 -32.93 8.30 10.61
CA ASP A 65 -31.95 8.89 11.51
C ASP A 65 -30.94 9.76 10.73
N LYS A 66 -31.11 11.08 10.84
CA LYS A 66 -30.24 12.07 10.19
C LYS A 66 -28.80 12.00 10.67
N PHE A 67 -28.55 11.67 11.93
CA PHE A 67 -27.20 11.58 12.48
C PHE A 67 -26.47 10.33 11.96
N LEU A 68 -27.19 9.21 11.83
CA LEU A 68 -26.67 8.01 11.18
C LEU A 68 -26.35 8.29 9.70
N ASN A 69 -27.22 8.99 8.99
CA ASN A 69 -26.98 9.39 7.59
C ASN A 69 -25.71 10.23 7.43
N VAL A 70 -25.51 11.25 8.27
CA VAL A 70 -24.29 12.07 8.22
C VAL A 70 -23.04 11.23 8.46
N LYS A 71 -23.09 10.27 9.38
CA LYS A 71 -21.96 9.36 9.63
C LYS A 71 -21.64 8.46 8.45
N ILE A 72 -22.66 7.91 7.79
CA ILE A 72 -22.50 7.11 6.58
C ILE A 72 -21.86 7.95 5.47
N ILE A 73 -22.38 9.17 5.22
CA ILE A 73 -21.82 10.08 4.21
C ILE A 73 -20.36 10.43 4.52
N TYR A 74 -20.08 10.80 5.77
CA TYR A 74 -18.72 11.17 6.20
C TYR A 74 -17.74 10.02 6.00
N TYR A 75 -18.13 8.80 6.34
CA TYR A 75 -17.34 7.60 6.11
C TYR A 75 -16.94 7.45 4.63
N TYR A 76 -17.90 7.60 3.71
CA TYR A 76 -17.65 7.48 2.28
C TYR A 76 -16.77 8.61 1.70
N LEU A 77 -17.01 9.86 2.10
CA LEU A 77 -16.23 11.02 1.66
C LEU A 77 -14.78 10.99 2.16
N PHE A 78 -14.60 10.67 3.45
CA PHE A 78 -13.27 10.54 4.05
C PHE A 78 -12.43 9.50 3.30
N TYR A 79 -13.06 8.41 2.87
CA TYR A 79 -12.39 7.34 2.15
C TYR A 79 -11.91 7.72 0.76
N GLU A 80 -12.76 8.39 -0.02
CA GLU A 80 -12.44 8.82 -1.37
C GLU A 80 -11.27 9.81 -1.40
N ALA A 81 -11.20 10.71 -0.43
CA ALA A 81 -10.11 11.68 -0.32
C ALA A 81 -8.75 11.01 -0.04
N ASN A 82 -8.73 9.97 0.79
CA ASN A 82 -7.47 9.32 1.19
C ASN A 82 -6.89 8.36 0.13
N ASP A 83 -7.73 7.66 -0.64
CA ASP A 83 -7.26 6.71 -1.66
C ASP A 83 -6.52 7.43 -2.81
N ASN A 84 -7.04 8.57 -3.27
CA ASN A 84 -6.43 9.33 -4.37
C ASN A 84 -5.06 9.94 -4.02
N TYR A 85 -4.91 10.46 -2.79
CA TYR A 85 -3.68 11.13 -2.37
C TYR A 85 -2.47 10.17 -2.30
N LEU A 86 -2.66 8.98 -1.73
CA LEU A 86 -1.58 8.01 -1.55
C LEU A 86 -1.08 7.44 -2.88
N ASN A 87 -1.99 7.27 -3.85
CA ASN A 87 -1.67 6.73 -5.17
C ASN A 87 -0.86 7.71 -5.99
N ASP A 88 -1.30 8.96 -6.02
CA ASP A 88 -0.61 10.01 -6.74
C ASP A 88 0.83 10.18 -6.25
N LEU A 89 1.03 10.24 -4.93
CA LEU A 89 2.36 10.42 -4.38
C LEU A 89 3.27 9.21 -4.67
N PHE A 90 2.75 7.99 -4.56
CA PHE A 90 3.54 6.80 -4.85
C PHE A 90 3.96 6.71 -6.32
N TYR A 91 3.02 6.79 -7.25
CA TYR A 91 3.34 6.58 -8.66
C TYR A 91 4.09 7.75 -9.29
N LYS A 92 3.81 9.00 -8.85
CA LYS A 92 4.50 10.19 -9.39
C LYS A 92 5.90 10.34 -8.82
N GLU A 93 6.08 10.19 -7.51
CA GLU A 93 7.33 10.61 -6.85
C GLU A 93 8.25 9.44 -6.42
N ILE A 94 7.73 8.23 -6.25
CA ILE A 94 8.47 7.13 -5.59
C ILE A 94 8.74 5.97 -6.54
N TYR A 95 7.71 5.50 -7.24
CA TYR A 95 7.79 4.28 -8.06
C TYR A 95 8.92 4.35 -9.09
N HIS A 96 9.04 5.49 -9.77
CA HIS A 96 10.07 5.68 -10.80
C HIS A 96 11.49 5.60 -10.22
N VAL A 97 11.72 6.09 -9.00
CA VAL A 97 13.02 6.00 -8.33
C VAL A 97 13.35 4.56 -7.96
N LEU A 98 12.40 3.84 -7.35
CA LEU A 98 12.61 2.43 -6.99
C LEU A 98 12.93 1.59 -8.24
N ASN A 99 12.17 1.81 -9.31
CA ASN A 99 12.35 1.11 -10.59
C ASN A 99 13.66 1.50 -11.30
N LYS A 100 14.10 2.76 -11.19
CA LYS A 100 15.36 3.26 -11.78
C LYS A 100 16.60 2.56 -11.20
N TYR A 101 16.54 2.14 -9.94
CA TYR A 101 17.66 1.51 -9.24
C TYR A 101 17.44 0.00 -9.02
N SER A 102 16.47 -0.61 -9.68
CA SER A 102 16.23 -2.06 -9.65
C SER A 102 16.23 -2.66 -11.06
N GLN A 103 16.43 -3.98 -11.13
CA GLN A 103 16.20 -4.73 -12.37
C GLN A 103 14.94 -5.52 -12.12
N VAL A 104 13.82 -5.16 -12.76
CA VAL A 104 12.52 -5.80 -12.51
C VAL A 104 12.60 -7.30 -12.79
N THR A 105 12.37 -8.10 -11.76
CA THR A 105 12.25 -9.55 -11.86
C THR A 105 10.78 -9.93 -12.03
N MET A 106 10.49 -10.77 -13.01
CA MET A 106 9.15 -11.33 -13.19
C MET A 106 9.08 -12.67 -12.45
N HIS A 107 8.28 -12.74 -11.39
CA HIS A 107 7.94 -14.01 -10.79
C HIS A 107 6.81 -14.64 -11.61
N GLU A 108 7.14 -15.61 -12.44
CA GLU A 108 6.12 -16.47 -13.04
C GLU A 108 5.41 -17.25 -11.94
N LYS A 109 4.11 -17.02 -11.84
CA LYS A 109 3.21 -17.81 -10.98
C LYS A 109 2.89 -19.17 -11.63
N SER A 110 3.78 -19.74 -12.45
CA SER A 110 3.52 -21.02 -13.11
C SER A 110 3.79 -22.17 -12.15
N SER A 111 2.75 -22.95 -11.90
CA SER A 111 2.72 -24.14 -11.06
C SER A 111 3.36 -25.37 -11.71
N SER A 112 4.23 -25.18 -12.70
CA SER A 112 4.95 -26.24 -13.41
C SER A 112 6.45 -26.09 -13.18
N SER A 113 7.03 -27.05 -12.48
CA SER A 113 8.41 -27.09 -11.96
C SER A 113 9.54 -27.11 -13.01
N ASN A 114 9.30 -26.68 -14.25
CA ASN A 114 10.25 -26.83 -15.37
C ASN A 114 10.42 -25.57 -16.24
N GLU A 115 9.84 -24.42 -15.90
CA GLU A 115 10.18 -23.17 -16.57
C GLU A 115 11.39 -22.54 -15.87
N ALA A 116 12.50 -22.41 -16.60
CA ALA A 116 13.68 -21.70 -16.13
C ALA A 116 13.24 -20.30 -15.69
N SER A 117 13.44 -19.98 -14.41
CA SER A 117 12.98 -18.71 -13.88
C SER A 117 13.53 -17.56 -14.72
N LEU A 118 12.68 -16.60 -15.10
CA LEU A 118 13.07 -15.35 -15.77
C LEU A 118 13.94 -14.43 -14.86
N GLU A 119 14.50 -14.98 -13.79
CA GLU A 119 15.27 -14.34 -12.71
C GLU A 119 16.74 -14.14 -13.09
N THR A 120 17.02 -13.80 -14.34
CA THR A 120 18.38 -13.47 -14.75
C THR A 120 18.63 -11.97 -14.54
N ILE A 121 19.14 -11.64 -13.35
CA ILE A 121 19.76 -10.32 -13.11
C ILE A 121 20.98 -10.22 -14.03
N ASP A 122 20.97 -9.25 -14.95
CA ASP A 122 22.11 -8.94 -15.78
C ASP A 122 23.21 -8.34 -14.90
N LYS A 123 24.37 -9.00 -14.84
CA LYS A 123 25.50 -8.57 -14.01
C LYS A 123 26.08 -7.23 -14.45
N ALA A 124 26.10 -6.93 -15.75
CA ALA A 124 26.59 -5.66 -16.26
C ALA A 124 25.65 -4.52 -15.88
N LEU A 125 24.33 -4.73 -15.96
CA LEU A 125 23.34 -3.76 -15.49
C LEU A 125 23.38 -3.59 -13.97
N ALA A 126 23.60 -4.67 -13.21
CA ALA A 126 23.75 -4.59 -11.75
C ALA A 126 24.97 -3.75 -11.37
N LEU A 127 26.10 -3.94 -12.05
CA LEU A 127 27.31 -3.16 -11.85
C LEU A 127 27.10 -1.69 -12.25
N PHE A 128 26.38 -1.43 -13.33
CA PHE A 128 25.99 -0.08 -13.74
C PHE A 128 25.17 0.62 -12.64
N THR A 129 24.12 -0.02 -12.13
CA THR A 129 23.28 0.52 -11.05
C THR A 129 24.09 0.76 -9.78
N GLN A 130 24.95 -0.18 -9.37
CA GLN A 130 25.82 -0.01 -8.20
C GLN A 130 26.78 1.17 -8.36
N ASN A 131 27.38 1.34 -9.53
CA ASN A 131 28.25 2.48 -9.80
C ASN A 131 27.47 3.79 -9.77
N LYS A 132 26.25 3.82 -10.31
CA LYS A 132 25.39 4.99 -10.25
C LYS A 132 25.02 5.37 -8.81
N LEU A 133 24.74 4.38 -7.96
CA LEU A 133 24.46 4.56 -6.54
C LEU A 133 25.67 4.97 -5.69
N LYS A 134 26.87 5.09 -6.27
CA LYS A 134 28.01 5.75 -5.60
C LYS A 134 27.93 7.27 -5.68
N GLU A 135 27.22 7.81 -6.68
CA GLU A 135 27.06 9.26 -6.85
C GLU A 135 26.16 9.85 -5.75
N PRO A 136 26.55 10.98 -5.11
CA PRO A 136 25.78 11.59 -4.02
C PRO A 136 24.33 11.90 -4.40
N ALA A 137 24.08 12.38 -5.63
CA ALA A 137 22.74 12.70 -6.11
C ALA A 137 21.85 11.44 -6.16
N SER A 138 22.36 10.34 -6.73
CA SER A 138 21.65 9.07 -6.80
C SER A 138 21.39 8.46 -5.41
N LYS A 139 22.35 8.59 -4.48
CA LYS A 139 22.16 8.15 -3.09
C LYS A 139 21.02 8.90 -2.42
N LEU A 140 21.01 10.23 -2.57
CA LEU A 140 19.99 11.09 -1.99
C LEU A 140 18.60 10.77 -2.56
N GLU A 141 18.53 10.59 -3.88
CA GLU A 141 17.29 10.25 -4.58
C GLU A 141 16.70 8.92 -4.05
N LEU A 142 17.49 7.85 -4.01
CA LEU A 142 17.02 6.54 -3.55
C LEU A 142 16.65 6.55 -2.06
N ILE A 143 17.50 7.13 -1.18
CA ILE A 143 17.20 7.12 0.26
C ILE A 143 15.95 7.94 0.58
N ASN A 144 15.70 9.03 -0.16
CA ASN A 144 14.49 9.84 0.00
C ASN A 144 13.26 9.06 -0.47
N ALA A 145 13.31 8.36 -1.60
CA ALA A 145 12.21 7.53 -2.07
C ALA A 145 11.87 6.41 -1.07
N VAL A 146 12.89 5.70 -0.57
CA VAL A 146 12.76 4.64 0.44
C VAL A 146 12.10 5.18 1.73
N LYS A 147 12.58 6.32 2.25
CA LYS A 147 12.03 6.95 3.45
C LYS A 147 10.61 7.49 3.25
N ALA A 148 10.35 8.15 2.13
CA ALA A 148 9.04 8.66 1.79
C ALA A 148 8.01 7.53 1.70
N LYS A 149 8.38 6.40 1.07
CA LYS A 149 7.48 5.25 0.96
C LYS A 149 7.26 4.55 2.30
N LEU A 150 8.28 4.46 3.15
CA LEU A 150 8.11 3.96 4.52
C LEU A 150 7.03 4.76 5.27
N ILE A 151 7.14 6.09 5.27
CA ILE A 151 6.18 6.98 5.94
C ILE A 151 4.78 6.77 5.37
N LEU A 152 4.65 6.69 4.04
CA LEU A 152 3.36 6.43 3.40
C LEU A 152 2.77 5.07 3.81
N GLN A 153 3.60 4.03 3.90
CA GLN A 153 3.13 2.70 4.27
C GLN A 153 2.69 2.63 5.73
N GLU A 154 3.43 3.29 6.64
CA GLU A 154 3.06 3.39 8.05
C GLU A 154 1.72 4.14 8.21
N ASN A 155 1.58 5.30 7.56
CA ASN A 155 0.33 6.07 7.55
C ASN A 155 -0.84 5.26 6.95
N PHE A 156 -0.59 4.48 5.89
CA PHE A 156 -1.62 3.63 5.28
C PHE A 156 -2.08 2.54 6.23
N ILE A 157 -1.18 1.86 6.95
CA ILE A 157 -1.57 0.85 7.94
C ILE A 157 -2.40 1.48 9.05
N ASP A 158 -2.01 2.64 9.56
CA ASP A 158 -2.76 3.34 10.59
C ASP A 158 -4.17 3.72 10.12
N LEU A 159 -4.28 4.20 8.87
CA LEU A 159 -5.56 4.50 8.24
C LEU A 159 -6.44 3.26 8.06
N VAL A 160 -5.86 2.13 7.62
CA VAL A 160 -6.57 0.84 7.49
C VAL A 160 -7.10 0.40 8.86
N ASN A 161 -6.25 0.42 9.88
CA ASN A 161 -6.63 -0.02 11.23
C ASN A 161 -7.72 0.86 11.83
N LYS A 162 -7.57 2.18 11.75
CA LYS A 162 -8.58 3.14 12.22
C LYS A 162 -9.90 2.92 11.49
N THR A 163 -9.85 2.68 10.20
CA THR A 163 -11.07 2.42 9.45
C THR A 163 -11.75 1.14 9.88
N LEU A 164 -11.02 0.03 10.04
CA LEU A 164 -11.65 -1.22 10.45
C LEU A 164 -12.44 -1.05 11.76
N ILE A 165 -11.92 -0.20 12.67
CA ILE A 165 -12.62 0.21 13.89
C ILE A 165 -13.87 1.06 13.58
N ASP A 166 -13.73 2.09 12.74
CA ASP A 166 -14.83 3.00 12.38
C ASP A 166 -15.97 2.25 11.64
N ILE A 167 -15.64 1.34 10.72
CA ILE A 167 -16.58 0.43 10.04
C ILE A 167 -17.30 -0.43 11.07
N GLY A 168 -16.58 -1.09 11.97
CA GLY A 168 -17.20 -1.93 13.00
C GLY A 168 -18.16 -1.14 13.89
N SER A 169 -17.82 0.12 14.21
CA SER A 169 -18.71 1.03 14.94
C SER A 169 -19.95 1.42 14.14
N LEU A 170 -19.78 1.67 12.83
CA LEU A 170 -20.87 2.06 11.95
C LEU A 170 -21.84 0.91 11.71
N ILE A 171 -21.35 -0.30 11.42
CA ILE A 171 -22.15 -1.53 11.24
C ILE A 171 -23.00 -1.74 12.50
N ARG A 172 -22.40 -1.73 13.69
CA ARG A 172 -23.16 -1.88 14.95
C ARG A 172 -24.29 -0.86 15.12
N LYS A 173 -24.07 0.39 14.71
CA LYS A 173 -25.10 1.44 14.77
C LYS A 173 -26.24 1.15 13.78
N ILE A 174 -25.92 0.68 12.59
CA ILE A 174 -26.89 0.27 11.58
C ILE A 174 -27.69 -0.94 12.08
N ASP A 175 -27.03 -1.98 12.58
CA ASP A 175 -27.69 -3.18 13.12
C ASP A 175 -28.65 -2.84 14.27
N THR A 176 -28.19 -1.97 15.18
CA THR A 176 -29.03 -1.47 16.29
C THR A 176 -30.24 -0.70 15.76
N TYR A 177 -30.06 0.16 14.76
CA TYR A 177 -31.15 0.91 14.14
C TYR A 177 -32.17 -0.01 13.44
N LEU A 178 -31.69 -1.08 12.79
CA LEU A 178 -32.53 -2.07 12.11
C LEU A 178 -33.15 -3.11 13.06
N GLY A 179 -32.75 -3.12 14.33
CA GLY A 179 -33.24 -4.07 15.33
C GLY A 179 -32.61 -5.47 15.23
N TYR A 180 -31.47 -5.62 14.54
CA TYR A 180 -30.77 -6.89 14.44
C TYR A 180 -29.96 -7.17 15.72
N THR A 181 -30.00 -8.41 16.20
CA THR A 181 -29.12 -8.90 17.27
C THR A 181 -27.84 -9.50 16.66
N PRO A 182 -26.71 -9.57 17.40
CA PRO A 182 -25.45 -10.12 16.89
C PRO A 182 -25.58 -11.54 16.29
N ASP A 183 -26.54 -12.33 16.79
CA ASP A 183 -26.82 -13.69 16.34
C ASP A 183 -27.53 -13.75 14.98
N MET A 184 -28.14 -12.64 14.53
CA MET A 184 -28.85 -12.53 13.25
C MET A 184 -27.94 -12.12 12.09
N VAL A 185 -26.70 -11.66 12.36
CA VAL A 185 -25.82 -11.01 11.38
C VAL A 185 -24.50 -11.78 11.14
N ASN A 186 -24.07 -12.64 12.07
CA ASN A 186 -22.81 -13.41 11.99
C ASN A 186 -22.98 -14.86 11.45
N ASN A 187 -23.48 -15.01 10.22
CA ASN A 187 -23.42 -16.29 9.48
C ASN A 187 -22.38 -16.23 8.36
#